data_AF-A0A7C4JHZ7-F1
#
_entry.id   AF-A0A7C4JHZ7-F1
#
_cell.length_a   1.000
_cell.length_b   1.000
_cell.length_c   1.000
_cell.angle_alpha   90.00
_cell.angle_beta   90.00
_cell.angle_gamma   90.00
#
_symmetry.space_group_name_H-M   'P 1'
#
loop_
_entity.id
_entity.type
_entity.pdbx_description
1 polymer ?
#
loop_
_entity_poly.entity_id
_entity_poly.type
_entity_poly.pdbx_seq_one_letter_code
_entity_poly.pdbx_strand_id
1 'polypeptide(L)' 'IAADVEKIHKNDLEAEYEAQKAYNETIKLAAELGDNGTKVLLEEILKDEEDHIDWLEAQLDQIKQMGLANYLTEQTEKG' A
#
# COMPACT_ATOMS: atom_id res chain seq x y z
N ILE A 1 20.53 2.84 6.84
CA ILE A 1 19.84 1.61 6.41
C ILE A 1 18.67 1.29 7.34
N ALA A 2 18.87 0.88 8.60
CA ALA A 2 17.76 0.55 9.52
C ALA A 2 16.76 1.70 9.76
N ALA A 3 17.25 2.90 10.12
CA ALA A 3 16.41 4.08 10.33
C ALA A 3 15.65 4.55 9.07
N ASP A 4 16.08 4.08 7.89
CA ASP A 4 15.44 4.40 6.63
C ASP A 4 14.23 3.50 6.36
N VAL A 5 14.15 2.30 6.95
CA VAL A 5 13.06 1.34 6.67
C VAL A 5 11.71 1.87 7.13
N GLU A 6 11.61 2.41 8.36
CA GLU A 6 10.35 3.02 8.83
C GLU A 6 9.95 4.20 7.94
N LYS A 7 10.92 4.97 7.44
CA LYS A 7 10.67 6.09 6.54
C LYS A 7 10.21 5.62 5.16
N ILE A 8 10.82 4.56 4.62
CA ILE A 8 10.42 3.93 3.35
C ILE A 8 8.98 3.46 3.46
N HIS A 9 8.63 2.69 4.50
CA HIS A 9 7.25 2.23 4.69
C HIS A 9 6.23 3.36 4.78
N LYS A 10 6.57 4.49 5.42
CA LYS A 10 5.69 5.67 5.48
C LYS A 10 5.53 6.35 4.13
N ASN A 11 6.63 6.48 3.38
CA ASN A 11 6.60 7.09 2.05
C ASN A 11 5.80 6.21 1.08
N ASP A 12 5.99 4.89 1.14
CA ASP A 12 5.26 3.93 0.33
C ASP A 12 3.77 3.98 0.69
N LEU A 13 3.42 4.03 1.98
CA LEU A 13 2.03 4.16 2.42
C LEU A 13 1.37 5.45 1.92
N GLU A 14 2.09 6.57 1.93
CA GLU A 14 1.58 7.83 1.35
C GLU A 14 1.34 7.70 -0.16
N ALA A 15 2.27 7.05 -0.89
CA ALA A 15 2.12 6.79 -2.31
C ALA A 15 0.92 5.88 -2.61
N GLU A 16 0.69 4.84 -1.80
CA GLU A 16 -0.46 3.94 -1.97
C GLU A 16 -1.79 4.67 -1.74
N TYR A 17 -1.87 5.56 -0.74
CA TYR A 17 -3.06 6.39 -0.54
C TYR A 17 -3.32 7.34 -1.72
N GLU A 18 -2.28 7.90 -2.34
CA GLU A 18 -2.41 8.69 -3.56
C GLU A 18 -2.89 7.83 -4.75
N ALA A 19 -2.35 6.63 -4.90
CA ALA A 19 -2.75 5.67 -5.94
C ALA A 19 -4.21 5.24 -5.77
N GLN A 20 -4.63 4.86 -4.56
CA GLN A 20 -6.02 4.50 -4.23
C GLN A 20 -6.99 5.60 -4.66
N LYS A 21 -6.66 6.86 -4.35
CA LYS A 21 -7.48 8.01 -4.76
C LYS A 21 -7.55 8.14 -6.28
N ALA A 22 -6.41 8.07 -6.97
CA ALA A 22 -6.33 8.19 -8.43
C ALA A 22 -7.11 7.07 -9.15
N TYR A 23 -7.01 5.83 -8.67
CA TYR A 23 -7.77 4.71 -9.23
C TYR A 23 -9.27 4.87 -9.02
N ASN A 24 -9.72 5.28 -7.82
CA ASN A 24 -11.15 5.56 -7.58
C ASN A 24 -11.69 6.66 -8.52
N GLU A 25 -10.94 7.74 -8.72
CA GLU A 25 -11.32 8.80 -9.66
C GLU A 25 -11.40 8.28 -11.12
N THR A 26 -10.46 7.42 -11.52
CA THR A 26 -10.40 6.87 -12.88
C THR A 26 -11.46 5.80 -13.13
N ILE A 27 -11.75 4.94 -12.14
CA ILE A 27 -12.86 3.96 -12.18
C ILE A 27 -14.19 4.67 -12.39
N LYS A 28 -14.41 5.78 -11.66
CA LYS A 28 -15.60 6.61 -11.82
C LYS A 28 -15.72 7.14 -13.25
N LEU A 29 -14.63 7.68 -13.82
CA LEU A 29 -14.61 8.18 -15.19
C LEU A 29 -14.88 7.07 -16.22
N ALA A 30 -14.24 5.90 -16.06
CA ALA A 30 -14.44 4.75 -16.94
C ALA A 30 -15.92 4.30 -16.92
N ALA A 31 -16.55 4.28 -15.75
CA ALA A 31 -17.97 3.97 -15.60
C ALA A 31 -18.88 5.02 -16.29
N GLU A 32 -18.59 6.32 -16.13
CA GLU A 32 -19.34 7.41 -16.77
C GLU A 32 -19.26 7.35 -18.31
N LEU A 33 -18.13 6.91 -18.85
CA LEU A 33 -17.91 6.76 -20.30
C LEU A 33 -18.35 5.39 -20.86
N GLY A 34 -18.80 4.47 -20.00
CA GLY A 34 -19.19 3.12 -20.39
C GLY A 34 -18.01 2.20 -20.77
N ASP A 35 -16.77 2.56 -20.41
CA ASP A 35 -15.59 1.74 -20.62
C ASP A 35 -15.45 0.68 -19.51
N ASN A 36 -16.27 -0.37 -19.63
CA ASN A 36 -16.31 -1.43 -18.63
C ASN A 36 -15.03 -2.28 -18.58
N GLY A 37 -14.25 -2.34 -19.67
CA GLY A 37 -13.00 -3.10 -19.70
C GLY A 37 -11.93 -2.45 -18.84
N THR A 38 -11.71 -1.14 -19.03
CA THR A 38 -10.80 -0.35 -18.20
C THR A 38 -11.27 -0.33 -16.75
N LYS A 39 -12.59 -0.18 -16.52
CA LYS A 39 -13.15 -0.19 -15.17
C LYS A 39 -12.78 -1.45 -14.39
N VAL A 40 -13.02 -2.64 -14.95
CA VAL A 40 -12.73 -3.92 -14.27
C VAL A 40 -11.25 -4.08 -13.98
N LEU A 41 -10.38 -3.74 -14.94
CA LEU A 41 -8.94 -3.77 -14.75
C LEU A 41 -8.49 -2.87 -13.58
N LEU A 42 -9.02 -1.66 -13.51
CA LEU A 42 -8.66 -0.72 -12.45
C LEU A 42 -9.25 -1.12 -11.09
N GLU A 43 -10.41 -1.76 -11.04
CA GLU A 43 -10.96 -2.34 -9.80
C GLU A 43 -10.07 -3.46 -9.25
N GLU A 44 -9.47 -4.29 -10.12
CA GLU A 44 -8.50 -5.32 -9.71
C GLU A 44 -7.22 -4.68 -9.14
N ILE A 45 -6.67 -3.67 -9.83
CA ILE A 45 -5.47 -2.96 -9.35
C ILE A 45 -5.75 -2.21 -8.03
N LEU A 46 -6.90 -1.54 -7.91
CA LEU A 46 -7.29 -0.85 -6.67
C LEU A 46 -7.31 -1.80 -5.49
N LYS A 47 -7.79 -3.03 -5.68
CA LYS A 47 -7.79 -4.04 -4.63
C LYS A 47 -6.37 -4.43 -4.21
N ASP A 48 -5.45 -4.58 -5.17
CA ASP A 48 -4.06 -4.88 -4.85
C ASP A 48 -3.42 -3.74 -4.02
N GLU A 49 -3.72 -2.47 -4.33
CA GLU A 49 -3.21 -1.35 -3.53
C GLU A 49 -3.84 -1.30 -2.12
N GLU A 50 -5.11 -1.69 -1.95
CA GLU A 50 -5.74 -1.81 -0.63
C GLU A 50 -5.05 -2.90 0.22
N ASP A 51 -4.72 -4.04 -0.39
CA ASP A 51 -3.95 -5.10 0.26
C ASP A 51 -2.52 -4.61 0.61
N HIS A 52 -1.91 -3.75 -0.22
CA HIS A 52 -0.62 -3.11 0.07
C HIS A 52 -0.70 -2.12 1.24
N ILE A 53 -1.73 -1.28 1.29
CA ILE A 53 -1.99 -0.34 2.40
C ILE A 53 -2.10 -1.13 3.71
N ASP A 54 -2.97 -2.15 3.75
CA ASP A 54 -3.16 -2.99 4.94
C ASP A 54 -1.84 -3.60 5.43
N TRP A 55 -1.01 -4.09 4.50
CA TRP A 55 0.29 -4.66 4.83
C TRP A 55 1.25 -3.62 5.41
N LEU A 56 1.35 -2.44 4.81
CA LEU A 56 2.23 -1.34 5.25
C LEU A 56 1.80 -0.80 6.62
N GLU A 57 0.50 -0.64 6.85
CA GLU A 57 -0.03 -0.25 8.15
C GLU A 57 0.32 -1.28 9.23
N ALA A 58 0.18 -2.57 8.92
CA ALA A 58 0.60 -3.63 9.83
C ALA A 58 2.12 -3.60 10.10
N GLN A 59 2.96 -3.30 9.10
CA GLN A 59 4.41 -3.16 9.32
C GLN A 59 4.74 -2.00 10.26
N LEU A 60 4.11 -0.84 10.05
CA LEU A 60 4.33 0.34 10.87
C LEU A 60 3.83 0.14 12.30
N ASP A 61 2.71 -0.55 12.48
CA ASP A 61 2.21 -0.92 13.80
C ASP A 61 3.13 -1.93 14.50
N GLN A 62 3.67 -2.92 13.78
CA GLN A 62 4.71 -3.81 14.31
C GLN A 62 5.93 -3.02 14.80
N ILE A 63 6.48 -2.13 13.97
CA ILE A 63 7.62 -1.26 14.34
C ILE A 63 7.29 -0.45 15.60
N LYS A 64 6.08 0.11 15.69
CA LYS A 64 5.62 0.89 16.85
C LYS A 64 5.53 0.04 18.13
N GLN A 65 5.07 -1.20 18.04
CA GLN A 65 4.89 -2.08 19.19
C GLN A 65 6.20 -2.68 19.70
N MET A 66 7.05 -3.21 18.81
CA MET A 66 8.25 -3.96 19.19
C MET A 66 9.56 -3.17 19.08
N GLY A 67 9.51 -1.99 18.44
CA GLY A 67 10.68 -1.19 18.10
C GLY A 67 11.40 -1.70 16.84
N LEU A 68 12.04 -0.76 16.14
CA LEU A 68 12.68 -1.00 14.84
C LEU A 68 13.73 -2.13 14.87
N ALA A 69 14.53 -2.25 15.93
CA ALA A 69 15.57 -3.29 16.00
C ALA A 69 14.98 -4.72 16.04
N ASN A 70 13.91 -4.93 16.81
CA ASN A 70 13.24 -6.23 16.88
C ASN A 70 12.53 -6.54 15.58
N TYR A 71 11.82 -5.55 15.00
CA TYR A 71 11.19 -5.69 13.70
C TYR A 71 12.19 -6.14 12.62
N LEU A 72 13.35 -5.49 12.53
CA LEU A 72 14.36 -5.84 11.52
C LEU A 72 14.96 -7.24 11.75
N THR A 73 15.06 -7.70 12.99
CA THR A 73 15.50 -9.06 13.29
C THR A 73 14.50 -10.08 12.73
N GLU A 74 13.20 -9.88 12.99
CA GLU A 74 12.11 -10.72 12.45
C GLU A 74 12.10 -10.76 10.91
N GLN A 75 12.43 -9.64 10.24
CA GLN A 75 12.48 -9.61 8.77
C GLN A 75 13.64 -10.43 8.19
N THR A 76 14.72 -10.66 8.94
CA THR A 76 15.84 -11.51 8.47
C THR A 76 15.57 -13.01 8.63
N GLU A 77 14.67 -13.41 9.52
CA GLU A 77 14.32 -14.82 9.74
C GLU A 77 13.23 -15.32 8.76
N LYS A 78 12.48 -14.39 8.15
CA LYS A 78 11.46 -14.68 7.14
C LYS A 78 12.00 -14.74 5.70
N GLY A 79 13.28 -14.44 5.48
CA GLY A 79 13.96 -14.52 4.18
C GLY A 79 14.74 -15.81 4.00
#